data_AF-A0A956ZPI3-F1
#
_entry.id   AF-A0A956ZPI3-F1
#
_cell.length_a   1.000
_cell.length_b   1.000
_cell.length_c   1.000
_cell.angle_alpha   90.00
_cell.angle_beta   90.00
_cell.angle_gamma   90.00
#
_symmetry.space_group_name_H-M   'P 1'
#
loop_
_entity.id
_entity.type
_entity.pdbx_description
1 polymer ?
#
loop_
_entity_poly.entity_id
_entity_poly.type
_entity_poly.pdbx_seq_one_letter_code
_entity_poly.pdbx_strand_id
1 'polypeptide(L)'
;KGAALLGATIVAVAFIAGTTAVASNRIVVPGLSGDSAGGSATPPASTTTPDPSGYTLEPGVWGSRDLRLTVTAEGAAVLLFECGHGHIPAPLRVSAGAAFAWEGVYRAELGASTSVPGPDLPATYEGSVAGDMMTIEVDVKGGFLHRTFALAKGHTGPQTTCITGQ
;
A
#
# COMPACT_ATOMS: atom_id res chain seq x y z
N LYS A 1 -5.30 -57.94 9.01
CA LYS A 1 -4.88 -56.53 8.80
C LYS A 1 -6.15 -55.72 8.59
N GLY A 2 -6.25 -54.60 9.30
CA GLY A 2 -7.50 -54.04 9.83
C GLY A 2 -8.47 -53.44 8.84
N ALA A 3 -9.73 -53.44 9.27
CA ALA A 3 -10.82 -52.63 8.75
C ALA A 3 -10.82 -51.25 9.41
N ALA A 4 -11.25 -50.22 8.68
CA ALA A 4 -12.18 -49.17 9.14
C ALA A 4 -12.34 -48.09 8.06
N LEU A 5 -13.49 -48.10 7.39
CA LEU A 5 -14.10 -46.95 6.75
C LEU A 5 -14.79 -46.11 7.84
N LEU A 6 -14.31 -44.90 8.07
CA LEU A 6 -14.90 -43.82 8.87
C LEU A 6 -14.43 -42.54 8.17
N GLY A 7 -15.20 -41.53 7.85
CA GLY A 7 -16.53 -41.10 8.24
C GLY A 7 -16.54 -39.60 7.92
N ALA A 8 -17.55 -39.14 7.19
CA ALA A 8 -17.64 -37.77 6.68
C ALA A 8 -17.74 -36.73 7.80
N THR A 9 -17.24 -35.51 7.56
CA THR A 9 -17.88 -34.31 8.12
C THR A 9 -17.69 -33.13 7.17
N ILE A 10 -18.70 -32.89 6.35
CA ILE A 10 -18.87 -31.66 5.58
C ILE A 10 -19.34 -30.60 6.58
N VAL A 11 -18.53 -29.59 6.84
CA VAL A 11 -18.93 -28.43 7.64
C VAL A 11 -19.78 -27.53 6.73
N ALA A 12 -21.11 -27.71 6.81
CA ALA A 12 -22.05 -26.78 6.22
C ALA A 12 -22.09 -25.51 7.08
N VAL A 13 -21.44 -24.44 6.62
CA VAL A 13 -21.56 -23.10 7.23
C VAL A 13 -22.82 -22.47 6.67
N ALA A 14 -23.89 -22.44 7.48
CA ALA A 14 -25.13 -21.74 7.18
C ALA A 14 -24.87 -20.22 7.20
N PHE A 15 -24.97 -19.57 6.05
CA PHE A 15 -25.07 -18.11 5.96
C PHE A 15 -26.45 -17.69 6.45
N ILE A 16 -26.49 -17.09 7.63
CA ILE A 16 -27.70 -16.48 8.19
C ILE A 16 -27.96 -15.20 7.39
N ALA A 17 -28.98 -15.22 6.55
CA ALA A 17 -29.54 -14.04 5.91
C ALA A 17 -30.18 -13.15 7.00
N GLY A 18 -29.46 -12.11 7.42
CA GLY A 18 -29.97 -11.08 8.30
C GLY A 18 -30.75 -10.03 7.52
N THR A 19 -32.05 -10.24 7.32
CA THR A 19 -33.00 -9.19 6.94
C THR A 19 -33.66 -8.62 8.19
N THR A 20 -33.26 -7.42 8.61
CA THR A 20 -34.13 -6.55 9.40
C THR A 20 -34.26 -5.22 8.69
N ALA A 21 -35.37 -5.08 7.98
CA ALA A 21 -35.89 -3.80 7.55
C ALA A 21 -36.23 -2.97 8.80
N VAL A 22 -35.71 -1.74 8.88
CA VAL A 22 -36.36 -0.67 9.64
C VAL A 22 -36.88 0.32 8.62
N ALA A 23 -38.19 0.25 8.41
CA ALA A 23 -38.93 1.21 7.63
C ALA A 23 -39.30 2.42 8.51
N SER A 24 -39.27 3.59 7.86
CA SER A 24 -40.07 4.80 8.13
C SER A 24 -39.76 5.63 9.38
N ASN A 25 -39.28 6.86 9.13
CA ASN A 25 -40.23 7.97 9.17
C ASN A 25 -39.80 9.11 8.22
N ARG A 26 -40.56 9.31 7.14
CA ARG A 26 -40.47 10.53 6.33
C ARG A 26 -41.27 11.61 7.04
N ILE A 27 -40.58 12.52 7.73
CA ILE A 27 -41.16 13.82 8.09
C ILE A 27 -40.85 14.76 6.92
N VAL A 28 -41.89 15.10 6.16
CA VAL A 28 -41.84 16.16 5.15
C VAL A 28 -42.20 17.46 5.85
N VAL A 29 -41.22 18.34 6.07
CA VAL A 29 -41.45 19.74 6.44
C VAL A 29 -41.50 20.58 5.16
N PRO A 30 -42.59 21.32 4.89
CA PRO A 30 -42.63 22.24 3.77
C PRO A 30 -42.11 23.63 4.18
N GLY A 31 -41.08 24.07 3.46
CA GLY A 31 -40.78 25.48 3.22
C GLY A 31 -39.99 26.22 4.31
N LEU A 32 -38.80 26.72 3.95
CA LEU A 32 -38.52 28.16 3.82
C LEU A 32 -37.04 28.37 3.42
N SER A 33 -36.88 29.05 2.28
CA SER A 33 -35.77 29.87 1.80
C SER A 33 -34.56 30.10 2.71
N GLY A 34 -33.35 30.04 2.11
CA GLY A 34 -32.19 30.78 2.60
C GLY A 34 -30.83 30.13 2.34
N ASP A 35 -30.14 30.66 1.35
CA ASP A 35 -28.68 30.83 1.26
C ASP A 35 -27.77 29.60 1.07
N SER A 36 -27.26 29.54 -0.16
CA SER A 36 -26.03 28.87 -0.57
C SER A 36 -24.86 29.26 0.32
N ALA A 37 -24.49 28.39 1.26
CA ALA A 37 -23.14 28.36 1.81
C ALA A 37 -22.36 27.27 1.07
N GLY A 38 -21.51 27.70 0.14
CA GLY A 38 -20.47 26.86 -0.45
C GLY A 38 -19.52 26.40 0.65
N GLY A 39 -19.72 25.18 1.13
CA GLY A 39 -18.73 24.48 1.93
C GLY A 39 -17.59 24.06 1.02
N SER A 40 -16.63 24.95 0.78
CA SER A 40 -15.26 24.52 0.48
C SER A 40 -14.76 23.81 1.72
N ALA A 41 -15.06 22.51 1.81
CA ALA A 41 -14.40 21.61 2.72
C ALA A 41 -12.95 21.48 2.23
N THR A 42 -12.10 22.40 2.65
CA THR A 42 -10.66 22.19 2.64
C THR A 42 -10.42 20.94 3.49
N PRO A 43 -9.90 19.83 2.94
CA PRO A 43 -9.42 18.75 3.80
C PRO A 43 -8.39 19.35 4.74
N PRO A 44 -8.45 19.08 6.07
CA PRO A 44 -7.36 19.49 6.94
C PRO A 44 -6.10 18.81 6.40
N ALA A 45 -5.11 19.60 6.01
CA ALA A 45 -3.77 19.10 5.81
C ALA A 45 -3.38 18.45 7.15
N SER A 46 -3.36 17.12 7.19
CA SER A 46 -2.88 16.38 8.34
C SER A 46 -1.39 16.67 8.45
N THR A 47 -1.05 17.73 9.17
CA THR A 47 0.29 17.97 9.68
C THR A 47 0.55 16.88 10.71
N THR A 48 0.97 15.70 10.22
CA THR A 48 1.32 14.55 11.04
C THR A 48 2.55 14.92 11.85
N THR A 49 2.32 15.35 13.10
CA THR A 49 3.38 15.39 14.11
C THR A 49 3.87 13.95 14.29
N PRO A 50 5.19 13.67 14.25
CA PRO A 50 5.71 12.32 14.48
C PRO A 50 5.26 11.82 15.86
N ASP A 51 4.40 10.80 15.88
CA ASP A 51 3.97 10.14 17.11
C ASP A 51 5.14 9.32 17.67
N PRO A 52 5.57 9.55 18.93
CA PRO A 52 6.67 8.81 19.54
C PRO A 52 6.36 7.32 19.78
N SER A 53 5.11 6.88 19.62
CA SER A 53 4.70 5.47 19.78
C SER A 53 4.76 4.63 18.51
N GLY A 54 5.37 5.16 17.44
CA GLY A 54 5.69 4.40 16.23
C GLY A 54 6.74 3.30 16.41
N TYR A 55 6.95 2.50 15.36
CA TYR A 55 7.95 1.44 15.31
C TYR A 55 8.83 1.56 14.05
N THR A 56 9.98 0.86 14.04
CA THR A 56 10.78 0.69 12.82
C THR A 56 10.35 -0.58 12.12
N LEU A 57 10.10 -0.51 10.81
CA LEU A 57 9.76 -1.67 10.02
C LEU A 57 10.88 -2.71 10.09
N GLU A 58 10.53 -3.96 10.41
CA GLU A 58 11.50 -5.04 10.55
C GLU A 58 12.11 -5.47 9.21
N PRO A 59 13.35 -5.98 9.22
CA PRO A 59 13.97 -6.58 8.03
C PRO A 59 13.10 -7.67 7.42
N GLY A 60 13.05 -7.71 6.09
CA GLY A 60 12.21 -8.68 5.38
C GLY A 60 11.81 -8.22 3.99
N VAL A 61 10.98 -9.02 3.34
CA VAL A 61 10.49 -8.75 1.98
C VAL A 61 8.99 -8.49 2.02
N TRP A 62 8.56 -7.47 1.30
CA TRP A 62 7.18 -7.16 0.99
C TRP A 62 7.06 -7.13 -0.53
N GLY A 63 5.99 -7.68 -1.10
CA GLY A 63 5.88 -7.67 -2.55
C GLY A 63 4.49 -7.88 -3.11
N SER A 64 4.39 -7.55 -4.38
CA SER A 64 3.23 -7.72 -5.26
C SER A 64 3.72 -8.17 -6.64
N ARG A 65 2.83 -8.26 -7.63
CA ARG A 65 3.23 -8.55 -9.01
C ARG A 65 4.13 -7.48 -9.64
N ASP A 66 4.00 -6.22 -9.21
CA ASP A 66 4.60 -5.06 -9.88
C ASP A 66 5.72 -4.39 -9.07
N LEU A 67 5.81 -4.70 -7.77
CA LEU A 67 6.72 -4.04 -6.83
C LEU A 67 7.19 -5.04 -5.77
N ARG A 68 8.48 -5.01 -5.49
CA ARG A 68 9.11 -5.65 -4.32
C ARG A 68 9.81 -4.58 -3.48
N LEU A 69 9.62 -4.61 -2.18
CA LEU A 69 10.33 -3.82 -1.19
C LEU A 69 11.10 -4.78 -0.28
N THR A 70 12.42 -4.60 -0.20
CA THR A 70 13.30 -5.36 0.72
C THR A 70 13.80 -4.43 1.80
N VAL A 71 13.43 -4.68 3.04
CA VAL A 71 13.95 -3.96 4.22
C VAL A 71 15.25 -4.64 4.65
N THR A 72 16.34 -3.88 4.71
CA THR A 72 17.67 -4.37 5.07
C THR A 72 17.82 -4.52 6.59
N ALA A 73 18.89 -5.18 7.03
CA ALA A 73 19.19 -5.33 8.46
C ALA A 73 19.43 -3.98 9.16
N GLU A 74 19.90 -2.99 8.40
CA GLU A 74 20.14 -1.61 8.85
C GLU A 74 18.85 -0.77 8.91
N GLY A 75 17.71 -1.32 8.47
CA GLY A 75 16.42 -0.64 8.45
C GLY A 75 16.24 0.36 7.31
N ALA A 76 17.05 0.24 6.24
CA ALA A 76 16.84 0.90 4.95
C ALA A 76 15.96 0.00 4.05
N ALA A 77 15.47 0.51 2.92
CA ALA A 77 14.76 -0.31 1.94
C ALA A 77 15.29 -0.15 0.52
N VAL A 78 15.24 -1.25 -0.22
CA VAL A 78 15.48 -1.32 -1.67
C VAL A 78 14.20 -1.74 -2.34
N LEU A 79 13.74 -0.95 -3.30
CA LEU A 79 12.56 -1.22 -4.09
C LEU A 79 12.96 -1.70 -5.48
N LEU A 80 12.23 -2.69 -6.00
CA LEU A 80 12.36 -3.19 -7.35
C LEU A 80 10.99 -3.13 -8.03
N PHE A 81 10.92 -2.34 -9.09
CA PHE A 81 9.78 -2.20 -10.00
C PHE A 81 10.04 -3.02 -11.27
N GLU A 82 9.06 -3.13 -12.17
CA GLU A 82 9.25 -3.83 -13.45
C GLU A 82 10.44 -3.24 -14.26
N CYS A 83 10.54 -1.91 -14.41
CA CYS A 83 11.65 -1.22 -15.12
C CYS A 83 12.36 -0.17 -14.24
N GLY A 84 12.69 -0.48 -12.99
CA GLY A 84 13.36 0.49 -12.14
C GLY A 84 13.64 -0.01 -10.74
N HIS A 85 14.48 0.73 -10.03
CA HIS A 85 14.77 0.48 -8.63
C HIS A 85 14.66 1.76 -7.81
N GLY A 86 14.34 1.59 -6.54
CA GLY A 86 14.28 2.67 -5.57
C GLY A 86 15.13 2.38 -4.35
N HIS A 87 15.49 3.42 -3.63
CA HIS A 87 16.16 3.32 -2.33
C HIS A 87 15.54 4.29 -1.34
N ILE A 88 15.27 3.78 -0.14
CA ILE A 88 14.79 4.56 1.00
C ILE A 88 15.83 4.38 2.11
N PRO A 89 16.49 5.46 2.57
CA PRO A 89 17.46 5.37 3.66
C PRO A 89 16.79 4.98 4.98
N ALA A 90 17.58 4.41 5.89
CA ALA A 90 17.12 4.10 7.24
C ALA A 90 16.87 5.37 8.07
N PRO A 91 16.01 5.32 9.10
CA PRO A 91 15.12 4.21 9.46
C PRO A 91 13.74 4.31 8.78
N LEU A 92 13.18 3.18 8.35
CA LEU A 92 11.78 3.10 7.91
C LEU A 92 10.82 3.15 9.11
N ARG A 93 10.47 4.36 9.55
CA ARG A 93 9.54 4.58 10.67
C ARG A 93 8.09 4.46 10.23
N VAL A 94 7.31 3.72 11.01
CA VAL A 94 5.86 3.64 10.89
C VAL A 94 5.27 4.26 12.15
N SER A 95 4.32 5.19 11.98
CA SER A 95 3.62 5.84 13.09
C SER A 95 2.71 4.87 13.85
N ALA A 96 2.23 5.25 15.02
CA ALA A 96 1.32 4.42 15.82
C ALA A 96 -0.02 4.13 15.13
N GLY A 97 -0.46 5.02 14.22
CA GLY A 97 -1.61 4.80 13.34
C GLY A 97 -1.33 3.83 12.19
N ALA A 98 -0.18 3.14 12.22
CA ALA A 98 0.33 2.26 11.18
C ALA A 98 0.56 2.93 9.82
N ALA A 99 0.58 4.27 9.78
CA ALA A 99 0.86 5.05 8.59
C ALA A 99 2.34 5.43 8.50
N PHE A 100 2.86 5.61 7.29
CA PHE A 100 4.22 6.07 7.04
C PHE A 100 4.27 7.07 5.89
N ALA A 101 5.32 7.88 5.91
CA ALA A 101 5.75 8.74 4.81
C ALA A 101 7.28 8.72 4.81
N TRP A 102 7.87 8.19 3.75
CA TRP A 102 9.32 8.06 3.60
C TRP A 102 9.79 8.83 2.38
N GLU A 103 10.95 9.45 2.51
CA GLU A 103 11.67 10.05 1.39
C GLU A 103 12.70 9.05 0.85
N GLY A 104 12.90 9.06 -0.46
CA GLY A 104 13.91 8.25 -1.09
C GLY A 104 14.21 8.70 -2.51
N VAL A 105 14.77 7.78 -3.27
CA VAL A 105 15.06 7.99 -4.70
C VAL A 105 14.46 6.88 -5.54
N TYR A 106 14.19 7.21 -6.79
CA TYR A 106 13.80 6.30 -7.85
C TYR A 106 14.76 6.46 -9.03
N ARG A 107 15.19 5.34 -9.59
CA ARG A 107 15.99 5.29 -10.81
C ARG A 107 15.29 4.40 -11.83
N ALA A 108 14.97 4.99 -12.98
CA ALA A 108 14.48 4.22 -14.12
C ALA A 108 15.61 3.38 -14.73
N GLU A 109 15.33 2.09 -14.94
CA GLU A 109 16.18 1.26 -15.78
C GLU A 109 15.73 1.46 -17.23
N LEU A 110 16.64 1.89 -18.10
CA LEU A 110 16.35 2.00 -19.51
C LEU A 110 16.60 0.65 -20.21
N GLY A 111 15.80 0.36 -21.23
CA GLY A 111 15.94 -0.85 -22.05
C GLY A 111 17.25 -0.90 -22.84
N ALA A 112 17.50 -2.05 -23.48
CA ALA A 112 18.75 -2.44 -24.14
C ALA A 112 19.40 -1.40 -25.10
N SER A 113 18.64 -0.44 -25.64
CA SER A 113 19.13 0.57 -26.58
C SER A 113 19.88 1.75 -25.93
N THR A 114 19.83 1.89 -24.61
CA THR A 114 20.45 2.98 -23.86
C THR A 114 21.21 2.41 -22.67
N SER A 115 22.53 2.37 -22.76
CA SER A 115 23.40 1.71 -21.77
C SER A 115 23.61 2.47 -20.45
N VAL A 116 23.02 3.66 -20.31
CA VAL A 116 23.19 4.50 -19.12
C VAL A 116 21.85 4.57 -18.38
N PRO A 117 21.75 4.06 -17.14
CA PRO A 117 20.56 4.25 -16.30
C PRO A 117 20.17 5.73 -16.20
N GLY A 118 18.89 6.01 -15.98
CA GLY A 118 18.44 7.37 -15.68
C GLY A 118 19.11 7.93 -14.41
N PRO A 119 19.11 9.25 -14.21
CA PRO A 119 19.55 9.83 -12.94
C PRO A 119 18.62 9.41 -11.78
N ASP A 120 19.10 9.55 -10.55
CA ASP A 120 18.24 9.43 -9.38
C ASP A 120 17.25 10.59 -9.32
N LEU A 121 15.98 10.26 -9.23
CA LEU A 121 14.89 11.21 -9.06
C LEU A 121 14.38 11.14 -7.62
N PRO A 122 14.17 12.28 -6.93
CA PRO A 122 13.51 12.29 -5.63
C PRO A 122 12.14 11.63 -5.70
N ALA A 123 11.85 10.79 -4.71
CA ALA A 123 10.59 10.07 -4.60
C ALA A 123 10.06 10.11 -3.17
N THR A 124 8.74 10.14 -3.04
CA THR A 124 8.02 10.01 -1.78
C THR A 124 7.25 8.70 -1.79
N TYR A 125 7.23 8.05 -0.63
CA TYR A 125 6.64 6.75 -0.40
C TYR A 125 5.71 6.85 0.81
N GLU A 126 4.41 6.92 0.56
CA GLU A 126 3.41 7.12 1.60
C GLU A 126 2.47 5.93 1.70
N GLY A 127 1.93 5.64 2.87
CA GLY A 127 0.98 4.54 2.98
C GLY A 127 0.78 4.03 4.38
N SER A 128 0.41 2.76 4.48
CA SER A 128 0.12 2.12 5.77
C SER A 128 0.39 0.62 5.78
N VAL A 129 0.58 0.08 6.98
CA VAL A 129 0.77 -1.34 7.25
C VAL A 129 -0.43 -1.87 8.04
N ALA A 130 -0.99 -2.99 7.61
CA ALA A 130 -2.10 -3.67 8.27
C ALA A 130 -1.80 -5.18 8.34
N GLY A 131 -1.21 -5.61 9.46
CA GLY A 131 -0.74 -6.99 9.63
C GLY A 131 0.32 -7.34 8.60
N ASP A 132 0.05 -8.35 7.77
CA ASP A 132 0.94 -8.81 6.69
C ASP A 132 0.68 -8.11 5.35
N MET A 133 -0.14 -7.06 5.32
CA MET A 133 -0.40 -6.25 4.12
C MET A 133 0.16 -4.84 4.30
N MET A 134 0.69 -4.27 3.23
CA MET A 134 1.15 -2.90 3.15
C MET A 134 0.55 -2.24 1.91
N THR A 135 0.00 -1.05 2.07
CA THR A 135 -0.33 -0.18 0.94
C THR A 135 0.76 0.88 0.85
N ILE A 136 1.27 1.11 -0.35
CA ILE A 136 2.31 2.10 -0.62
C ILE A 136 1.97 2.87 -1.89
N GLU A 137 1.82 4.18 -1.76
CA GLU A 137 1.78 5.15 -2.83
C GLU A 137 3.19 5.65 -3.11
N VAL A 138 3.57 5.63 -4.37
CA VAL A 138 4.88 6.07 -4.85
C VAL A 138 4.66 7.28 -5.75
N ASP A 139 5.21 8.42 -5.35
CA ASP A 139 5.26 9.63 -6.18
C ASP A 139 6.71 9.98 -6.47
N VAL A 140 7.08 9.95 -7.75
CA VAL A 140 8.38 10.34 -8.25
C VAL A 140 8.29 11.74 -8.84
N LYS A 141 9.16 12.63 -8.35
CA LYS A 141 9.22 14.02 -8.78
C LYS A 141 9.29 14.14 -10.31
N GLY A 142 8.46 15.02 -10.86
CA GLY A 142 8.33 15.20 -12.31
C GLY A 142 7.28 14.31 -12.95
N GLY A 143 6.52 13.52 -12.18
CA GLY A 143 5.37 12.75 -12.65
C GLY A 143 5.74 11.46 -13.39
N PHE A 144 6.97 10.98 -13.25
CA PHE A 144 7.46 9.74 -13.90
C PHE A 144 6.72 8.49 -13.42
N LEU A 145 6.31 8.49 -12.14
CA LEU A 145 5.56 7.43 -11.52
C LEU A 145 4.72 8.05 -10.40
N HIS A 146 3.41 7.85 -10.45
CA HIS A 146 2.48 8.19 -9.39
C HIS A 146 1.47 7.05 -9.30
N ARG A 147 1.75 6.05 -8.45
CA ARG A 147 0.96 4.81 -8.36
C ARG A 147 0.93 4.24 -6.95
N THR A 148 -0.20 3.63 -6.62
CA THR A 148 -0.39 2.85 -5.39
C THR A 148 -0.20 1.35 -5.66
N PHE A 149 0.45 0.66 -4.72
CA PHE A 149 0.70 -0.78 -4.72
C PHE A 149 0.23 -1.41 -3.40
N ALA A 150 -0.29 -2.63 -3.49
CA ALA A 150 -0.60 -3.45 -2.33
C ALA A 150 0.42 -4.59 -2.22
N LEU A 151 1.24 -4.59 -1.18
CA LEU A 151 2.31 -5.55 -0.94
C LEU A 151 1.92 -6.50 0.19
N ALA A 152 2.22 -7.78 0.03
CA ALA A 152 2.10 -8.78 1.08
C ALA A 152 3.48 -9.12 1.66
N LYS A 153 3.56 -9.32 2.97
CA LYS A 153 4.77 -9.77 3.65
C LYS A 153 5.18 -11.15 3.13
N GLY A 154 6.47 -11.34 2.87
CA GLY A 154 7.03 -12.57 2.31
C GLY A 154 6.78 -12.78 0.82
N HIS A 155 5.91 -12.00 0.16
CA HIS A 155 5.74 -12.09 -1.28
C HIS A 155 6.96 -11.53 -2.00
N THR A 156 7.54 -12.34 -2.87
CA THR A 156 8.75 -12.03 -3.61
C THR A 156 8.36 -11.43 -4.97
N GLY A 157 8.05 -10.14 -5.02
CA GLY A 157 7.62 -9.43 -6.25
C GLY A 157 8.70 -9.28 -7.34
N PRO A 158 8.54 -8.31 -8.26
CA PRO A 158 7.82 -8.54 -9.51
C PRO A 158 8.32 -9.75 -10.32
N GLN A 159 7.40 -10.45 -11.00
CA GLN A 159 7.74 -11.64 -11.81
C GLN A 159 8.37 -11.30 -13.16
N THR A 160 8.29 -10.03 -13.59
CA THR A 160 8.83 -9.56 -14.86
C THR A 160 9.69 -8.33 -14.57
N THR A 161 10.99 -8.49 -14.71
CA THR A 161 11.94 -7.37 -14.78
C THR A 161 12.15 -7.01 -16.24
N CYS A 162 12.42 -5.74 -16.52
CA CYS A 162 12.72 -5.30 -17.86
C CYS A 162 14.01 -5.98 -18.31
N ILE A 163 13.86 -6.89 -19.27
CA ILE A 163 14.94 -7.65 -19.86
C ILE A 163 15.98 -6.67 -20.42
N THR A 164 17.08 -6.50 -19.68
CA THR A 164 18.33 -5.98 -20.23
C THR A 164 18.69 -6.90 -21.40
N GLY A 165 18.92 -6.33 -22.58
CA GLY A 165 18.88 -7.04 -23.86
C GLY A 165 19.60 -8.38 -23.90
N GLN A 166 18.93 -9.37 -24.51
CA GLN A 166 19.57 -10.53 -25.13
C GLN A 166 20.02 -10.13 -26.55
#